data_AF-A0A660V440-F1
#
_entry.id   AF-A0A660V440-F1
#
_cell.length_a   1.000
_cell.length_b   1.000
_cell.length_c   1.000
_cell.angle_alpha   90.00
_cell.angle_beta   90.00
_cell.angle_gamma   90.00
#
_symmetry.space_group_name_H-M   'P 1'
#
loop_
_entity.id
_entity.type
_entity.pdbx_description
1 polymer ?
#
loop_
_entity_poly.entity_id
_entity_poly.type
_entity_poly.pdbx_seq_one_letter_code
_entity_poly.pdbx_strand_id
1 'polypeptide(L)'
;MKTKLTLTVLLIALILVFGCSKKDQPTDQAQSDAPSTLDAVKEAAVEAVKESFTMEVDLEKAVADLKAEAAQMDIESLKEVAAKYKEALAGKETELKSLMDKLSAVPLTEKLGKEAQAITGEIKTLTDGVTVLQERLQVYIDALTEKGADVKALLG
;
A
#
# COMPACT_ATOMS: atom_id res chain seq x y z
N MET A 1 37.33 -18.34 8.01
CA MET A 1 36.75 -19.69 8.22
C MET A 1 36.91 -20.09 9.68
N LYS A 2 35.85 -19.99 10.49
CA LYS A 2 35.74 -20.67 11.79
C LYS A 2 34.30 -21.17 11.93
N THR A 3 34.22 -22.40 12.37
CA THR A 3 33.18 -23.40 12.14
C THR A 3 32.10 -23.40 13.21
N LYS A 4 30.94 -23.94 12.79
CA LYS A 4 29.76 -24.35 13.54
C LYS A 4 30.07 -25.08 14.86
N LEU A 5 29.37 -24.70 15.94
CA LEU A 5 29.00 -25.52 17.10
C LEU A 5 28.13 -24.59 17.97
N THR A 6 26.84 -24.80 18.18
CA THR A 6 26.36 -25.66 19.27
C THR A 6 24.88 -25.99 19.02
N LEU A 7 24.66 -27.21 18.54
CA LEU A 7 23.44 -28.01 18.65
C LEU A 7 23.25 -28.42 20.13
N THR A 8 22.07 -28.96 20.49
CA THR A 8 21.66 -29.58 21.79
C THR A 8 21.08 -28.55 22.77
N VAL A 9 19.79 -28.53 23.11
CA VAL A 9 19.03 -29.50 23.94
C VAL A 9 17.52 -29.22 23.72
N LEU A 10 16.75 -30.15 23.12
CA LEU A 10 15.81 -31.09 23.79
C LEU A 10 14.48 -30.40 24.19
N LEU A 11 13.41 -30.52 23.38
CA LEU A 11 12.37 -31.57 23.47
C LEU A 11 11.48 -31.44 24.71
N ILE A 12 10.31 -30.76 24.60
CA ILE A 12 9.14 -30.99 25.46
C ILE A 12 7.84 -30.77 24.66
N ALA A 13 7.10 -31.88 24.46
CA ALA A 13 5.64 -32.06 24.28
C ALA A 13 4.91 -31.20 23.23
N LEU A 14 4.39 -31.72 22.11
CA LEU A 14 3.48 -32.87 21.92
C LEU A 14 2.27 -32.85 22.87
N ILE A 15 1.26 -32.06 22.50
CA ILE A 15 -0.13 -32.27 22.91
C ILE A 15 -0.97 -32.41 21.64
N LEU A 16 -1.22 -33.67 21.28
CA LEU A 16 -2.31 -34.11 20.42
C LEU A 16 -3.55 -34.29 21.29
N VAL A 17 -4.68 -33.62 21.01
CA VAL A 17 -6.01 -34.14 21.35
C VAL A 17 -7.07 -33.62 20.35
N PHE A 18 -7.58 -34.55 19.52
CA PHE A 18 -8.96 -34.73 19.00
C PHE A 18 -9.78 -33.51 18.49
N GLY A 19 -10.43 -33.54 17.33
CA GLY A 19 -10.82 -34.70 16.53
C GLY A 19 -11.55 -34.35 15.23
N CYS A 20 -11.51 -35.33 14.32
CA CYS A 20 -12.35 -35.46 13.14
C CYS A 20 -13.59 -36.32 13.48
N SER A 21 -14.77 -35.84 13.09
CA SER A 21 -16.03 -36.57 12.80
C SER A 21 -17.10 -35.49 12.56
N LYS A 22 -17.98 -35.50 11.56
CA LYS A 22 -18.39 -36.50 10.56
C LYS A 22 -19.32 -35.79 9.55
N LYS A 23 -19.12 -36.13 8.28
CA LYS A 23 -20.03 -36.17 7.11
C LYS A 23 -21.53 -35.92 7.36
N ASP A 24 -22.15 -35.03 6.56
CA ASP A 24 -23.27 -35.30 5.62
C ASP A 24 -23.70 -34.02 4.85
N GLN A 25 -23.93 -34.18 3.54
CA GLN A 25 -24.63 -33.26 2.60
C GLN A 25 -26.06 -33.85 2.38
N PRO A 26 -27.01 -33.23 1.66
CA PRO A 26 -27.29 -31.83 1.33
C PRO A 26 -28.77 -31.45 1.65
N THR A 27 -29.13 -30.17 1.73
CA THR A 27 -30.52 -29.74 1.47
C THR A 27 -30.56 -28.32 0.91
N ASP A 28 -31.33 -28.19 -0.16
CA ASP A 28 -31.61 -27.01 -0.98
C ASP A 28 -32.13 -25.77 -0.23
N GLN A 29 -31.64 -24.64 -0.73
CA GLN A 29 -32.32 -23.37 -1.06
C GLN A 29 -33.26 -22.70 -0.04
N ALA A 30 -32.85 -21.49 0.38
CA ALA A 30 -33.73 -20.32 0.37
C ALA A 30 -32.93 -19.03 0.12
N GLN A 31 -32.97 -18.66 -1.15
CA GLN A 31 -32.58 -17.44 -1.84
C GLN A 31 -32.85 -16.13 -1.08
N SER A 32 -31.81 -15.30 -0.95
CA SER A 32 -31.89 -13.83 -0.93
C SER A 32 -30.51 -13.25 -1.31
N ASP A 33 -29.98 -13.68 -2.44
CA ASP A 33 -28.83 -13.03 -3.08
C ASP A 33 -29.30 -11.75 -3.76
N ALA A 34 -29.35 -10.67 -2.99
CA ALA A 34 -29.04 -9.37 -3.55
C ALA A 34 -27.50 -9.29 -3.58
N PRO A 35 -26.84 -9.22 -4.75
CA PRO A 35 -25.41 -8.98 -4.79
C PRO A 35 -25.18 -7.60 -4.19
N SER A 36 -24.55 -7.56 -3.01
CA SER A 36 -23.97 -6.33 -2.48
C SER A 36 -22.97 -5.83 -3.51
N THR A 37 -23.39 -4.86 -4.30
CA THR A 37 -22.59 -4.16 -5.32
C THR A 37 -21.42 -3.37 -4.72
N LEU A 38 -21.09 -3.57 -3.44
CA LEU A 38 -19.97 -2.94 -2.74
C LEU A 38 -18.68 -3.75 -2.84
N ASP A 39 -18.73 -5.08 -2.97
CA ASP A 39 -17.51 -5.89 -3.06
C ASP A 39 -16.89 -5.84 -4.47
N ALA A 40 -17.73 -5.76 -5.52
CA ALA A 40 -17.27 -5.59 -6.91
C ALA A 40 -16.69 -4.18 -7.19
N VAL A 41 -17.16 -3.15 -6.49
CA VAL A 41 -16.61 -1.78 -6.64
C VAL A 41 -15.26 -1.66 -5.94
N LYS A 42 -15.00 -2.48 -4.91
CA LYS A 42 -13.74 -2.46 -4.17
C LYS A 42 -12.59 -3.08 -4.98
N GLU A 43 -12.84 -4.16 -5.73
CA GLU A 43 -11.84 -4.71 -6.66
C GLU A 43 -11.65 -3.84 -7.91
N ALA A 44 -12.74 -3.31 -8.49
CA ALA A 44 -12.65 -2.44 -9.67
C ALA A 44 -12.00 -1.08 -9.37
N ALA A 45 -12.19 -0.52 -8.16
CA ALA A 45 -11.50 0.70 -7.74
C ALA A 45 -10.01 0.44 -7.46
N VAL A 46 -9.63 -0.75 -7.00
CA VAL A 46 -8.21 -1.12 -6.83
C VAL A 46 -7.52 -1.30 -8.18
N GLU A 47 -8.22 -1.83 -9.20
CA GLU A 47 -7.68 -1.93 -10.58
C GLU A 47 -7.68 -0.61 -11.36
N ALA A 48 -8.72 0.21 -11.25
CA ALA A 48 -8.77 1.52 -11.91
C ALA A 48 -7.79 2.53 -11.30
N VAL A 49 -7.53 2.41 -9.99
CA VAL A 49 -6.40 3.08 -9.33
C VAL A 49 -5.10 2.49 -9.85
N LYS A 50 -4.97 1.19 -10.13
CA LYS A 50 -3.74 0.62 -10.72
C LYS A 50 -3.42 1.18 -12.12
N GLU A 51 -4.43 1.41 -12.96
CA GLU A 51 -4.24 1.95 -14.31
C GLU A 51 -3.95 3.45 -14.38
N SER A 52 -4.38 4.26 -13.40
CA SER A 52 -4.02 5.68 -13.34
C SER A 52 -2.59 5.94 -12.82
N PHE A 53 -1.83 4.89 -12.52
CA PHE A 53 -0.49 4.95 -11.92
C PHE A 53 0.62 4.66 -12.95
N THR A 54 0.41 4.97 -14.23
CA THR A 54 1.46 4.90 -15.26
C THR A 54 2.48 6.05 -15.16
N MET A 55 3.06 6.24 -13.98
CA MET A 55 4.41 6.78 -13.83
C MET A 55 5.22 5.70 -13.10
N GLU A 56 6.30 5.26 -13.74
CA GLU A 56 7.16 4.10 -13.44
C GLU A 56 7.72 4.06 -11.99
N VAL A 57 6.88 3.83 -10.99
CA VAL A 57 7.32 3.57 -9.62
C VAL A 57 6.60 2.35 -9.06
N ASP A 58 7.39 1.33 -8.74
CA ASP A 58 6.89 0.05 -8.25
C ASP A 58 6.37 0.19 -6.82
N LEU A 59 5.06 0.02 -6.66
CA LEU A 59 4.35 0.07 -5.38
C LEU A 59 4.14 -1.31 -4.76
N GLU A 60 4.49 -2.39 -5.47
CA GLU A 60 4.34 -3.77 -5.00
C GLU A 60 5.63 -4.30 -4.37
N LYS A 61 6.80 -3.77 -4.76
CA LYS A 61 8.09 -4.12 -4.17
C LYS A 61 8.11 -3.86 -2.67
N ALA A 62 8.66 -4.77 -1.86
CA ALA A 62 8.74 -4.55 -0.41
C ALA A 62 9.73 -3.42 -0.08
N VAL A 63 9.46 -2.65 0.98
CA VAL A 63 10.36 -1.59 1.46
C VAL A 63 11.76 -2.13 1.79
N ALA A 64 11.86 -3.37 2.27
CA ALA A 64 13.15 -4.02 2.53
C ALA A 64 13.96 -4.25 1.24
N ASP A 65 13.31 -4.63 0.15
CA ASP A 65 13.97 -4.83 -1.15
C ASP A 65 14.40 -3.48 -1.74
N LEU A 66 13.57 -2.45 -1.62
CA LEU A 66 13.93 -1.08 -2.00
C LEU A 66 15.17 -0.58 -1.25
N LYS A 67 15.29 -0.87 0.06
CA LYS A 67 16.47 -0.52 0.85
C LYS A 67 17.72 -1.24 0.35
N ALA A 68 17.61 -2.53 0.05
CA ALA A 68 18.73 -3.30 -0.48
C ALA A 68 19.18 -2.79 -1.86
N GLU A 69 18.23 -2.45 -2.73
CA GLU A 69 18.48 -1.86 -4.05
C GLU A 69 19.15 -0.48 -3.92
N ALA A 70 18.57 0.42 -3.12
CA ALA A 70 19.07 1.77 -2.91
C ALA A 70 20.51 1.79 -2.34
N ALA A 71 20.86 0.83 -1.48
CA ALA A 71 22.22 0.71 -0.95
C ALA A 71 23.27 0.45 -2.05
N GLN A 72 22.88 -0.25 -3.12
CA GLN A 72 23.74 -0.61 -4.25
C GLN A 72 23.79 0.46 -5.34
N MET A 73 22.82 1.37 -5.38
CA MET A 73 22.77 2.46 -6.36
C MET A 73 23.83 3.54 -6.10
N ASP A 74 24.26 4.20 -7.16
CA ASP A 74 25.06 5.42 -7.08
C ASP A 74 24.18 6.65 -6.80
N ILE A 75 24.82 7.78 -6.50
CA ILE A 75 24.13 9.03 -6.10
C ILE A 75 23.24 9.58 -7.24
N GLU A 76 23.65 9.45 -8.50
CA GLU A 76 22.88 9.96 -9.63
C GLU A 76 21.61 9.13 -9.83
N SER A 77 21.75 7.80 -9.85
CA SER A 77 20.61 6.87 -9.95
C SER A 77 19.63 7.06 -8.79
N LEU A 78 20.12 7.23 -7.56
CA LEU A 78 19.27 7.47 -6.39
C LEU A 78 18.46 8.78 -6.51
N LYS A 79 19.09 9.85 -7.01
CA LYS A 79 18.40 11.13 -7.24
C LYS A 79 17.33 11.00 -8.31
N GLU A 80 17.59 10.28 -9.39
CA GLU A 80 16.61 10.05 -10.45
C GLU A 80 15.38 9.32 -9.91
N VAL A 81 15.59 8.23 -9.18
CA VAL A 81 14.47 7.44 -8.61
C VAL A 81 13.72 8.25 -7.54
N ALA A 82 14.42 8.96 -6.66
CA ALA A 82 13.78 9.84 -5.69
C ALA A 82 12.96 10.95 -6.38
N ALA A 83 13.44 11.50 -7.50
CA ALA A 83 12.69 12.48 -8.28
C ALA A 83 11.39 11.89 -8.86
N LYS A 84 11.41 10.65 -9.36
CA LYS A 84 10.19 9.96 -9.85
C LYS A 84 9.16 9.77 -8.74
N TYR A 85 9.58 9.34 -7.54
CA TYR A 85 8.68 9.24 -6.39
C TYR A 85 8.11 10.61 -5.97
N LYS A 86 8.93 11.67 -6.00
CA LYS A 86 8.49 13.03 -5.71
C LYS A 86 7.46 13.54 -6.74
N GLU A 87 7.68 13.28 -8.03
CA GLU A 87 6.72 13.65 -9.08
C GLU A 87 5.40 12.90 -8.91
N ALA A 88 5.44 11.60 -8.64
CA ALA A 88 4.26 10.80 -8.36
C ALA A 88 3.50 11.32 -7.13
N LEU A 89 4.21 11.75 -6.08
CA LEU A 89 3.60 12.39 -4.90
C LEU A 89 2.88 13.69 -5.26
N ALA A 90 3.52 14.58 -6.01
CA ALA A 90 2.91 15.85 -6.43
C ALA A 90 1.63 15.64 -7.26
N GLY A 91 1.63 14.63 -8.13
CA GLY A 91 0.43 14.22 -8.87
C GLY A 91 -0.71 13.81 -7.92
N LYS A 92 -0.42 12.94 -6.95
CA LYS A 92 -1.43 12.47 -5.98
C LYS A 92 -1.92 13.55 -5.05
N GLU A 93 -1.05 14.44 -4.58
CA GLU A 93 -1.44 15.57 -3.75
C GLU A 93 -2.39 16.51 -4.51
N THR A 94 -2.18 16.68 -5.82
CA THR A 94 -3.08 17.46 -6.68
C THR A 94 -4.46 16.80 -6.80
N GLU A 95 -4.52 15.50 -7.03
CA GLU A 95 -5.77 14.74 -7.07
C GLU A 95 -6.50 14.76 -5.72
N LEU A 96 -5.75 14.55 -4.62
CA LEU A 96 -6.26 14.59 -3.26
C LEU A 96 -6.88 15.95 -2.94
N LYS A 97 -6.19 17.03 -3.31
CA LYS A 97 -6.69 18.40 -3.17
C LYS A 97 -7.99 18.58 -3.95
N SER A 98 -8.05 18.11 -5.19
CA SER A 98 -9.27 18.19 -6.02
C SER A 98 -10.46 17.47 -5.37
N LEU A 99 -10.25 16.28 -4.81
CA LEU A 99 -11.31 15.55 -4.11
C LEU A 99 -11.73 16.23 -2.80
N MET A 100 -10.78 16.79 -2.04
CA MET A 100 -11.08 17.57 -0.85
C MET A 100 -11.90 18.81 -1.20
N ASP A 101 -11.57 19.51 -2.29
CA ASP A 101 -12.34 20.66 -2.77
C ASP A 101 -13.77 20.25 -3.16
N LYS A 102 -13.93 19.12 -3.86
CA LYS A 102 -15.26 18.56 -4.18
C LYS A 102 -16.06 18.23 -2.93
N LEU A 103 -15.46 17.52 -1.95
CA LEU A 103 -16.11 17.18 -0.68
C LEU A 103 -16.51 18.44 0.13
N SER A 104 -15.69 19.49 0.04
CA SER A 104 -15.94 20.77 0.71
C SER A 104 -17.13 21.51 0.10
N ALA A 105 -17.34 21.37 -1.21
CA ALA A 105 -18.46 21.95 -1.94
C ALA A 105 -19.80 21.21 -1.69
N VAL A 106 -19.77 19.97 -1.17
CA VAL A 106 -21.00 19.21 -0.86
C VAL A 106 -21.79 19.91 0.26
N PRO A 107 -23.08 20.24 0.07
CA PRO A 107 -23.93 20.80 1.10
C PRO A 107 -23.99 19.93 2.35
N LEU A 108 -24.11 20.54 3.53
CA LEU A 108 -24.09 19.79 4.80
C LEU A 108 -25.17 18.71 4.88
N THR A 109 -26.34 18.94 4.26
CA THR A 109 -27.45 17.98 4.18
C THR A 109 -27.11 16.74 3.34
N GLU A 110 -26.17 16.86 2.41
CA GLU A 110 -25.75 15.81 1.47
C GLU A 110 -24.43 15.13 1.88
N LYS A 111 -23.74 15.61 2.92
CA LYS A 111 -22.44 15.07 3.36
C LYS A 111 -22.50 13.62 3.87
N LEU A 112 -23.68 13.11 4.20
CA LEU A 112 -23.91 11.70 4.55
C LEU A 112 -24.47 10.88 3.38
N GLY A 113 -24.67 11.52 2.23
CA GLY A 113 -25.13 10.89 1.00
C GLY A 113 -24.06 10.01 0.35
N LYS A 114 -24.50 9.18 -0.60
CA LYS A 114 -23.63 8.21 -1.28
C LYS A 114 -22.45 8.87 -2.00
N GLU A 115 -22.65 10.05 -2.58
CA GLU A 115 -21.61 10.80 -3.28
C GLU A 115 -20.49 11.25 -2.32
N ALA A 116 -20.84 11.87 -1.19
CA ALA A 116 -19.88 12.30 -0.19
C ALA A 116 -19.11 11.11 0.43
N GLN A 117 -19.77 9.98 0.64
CA GLN A 117 -19.13 8.75 1.10
C GLN A 117 -18.14 8.20 0.05
N ALA A 118 -18.49 8.22 -1.24
CA ALA A 118 -17.59 7.80 -2.31
C ALA A 118 -16.34 8.69 -2.36
N ILE A 119 -16.52 10.02 -2.35
CA ILE A 119 -15.39 10.97 -2.33
C ILE A 119 -14.51 10.75 -1.10
N THR A 120 -15.10 10.50 0.08
CA THR A 120 -14.34 10.20 1.31
C THR A 120 -13.53 8.91 1.18
N GLY A 121 -14.09 7.88 0.53
CA GLY A 121 -13.39 6.62 0.26
C GLY A 121 -12.20 6.80 -0.70
N GLU A 122 -12.37 7.59 -1.75
CA GLU A 122 -11.30 7.93 -2.68
C GLU A 122 -10.21 8.78 -2.00
N ILE A 123 -10.58 9.78 -1.19
CA ILE A 123 -9.64 10.58 -0.38
C ILE A 123 -8.82 9.67 0.52
N LYS A 124 -9.45 8.71 1.21
CA LYS A 124 -8.74 7.76 2.07
C LYS A 124 -7.74 6.93 1.24
N THR A 125 -8.18 6.40 0.11
CA THR A 125 -7.35 5.58 -0.78
C THR A 125 -6.14 6.36 -1.30
N LEU A 126 -6.35 7.61 -1.74
CA LEU A 126 -5.26 8.48 -2.18
C LEU A 126 -4.32 8.84 -1.03
N THR A 127 -4.84 9.11 0.16
CA THR A 127 -4.03 9.42 1.35
C THR A 127 -3.14 8.24 1.72
N ASP A 128 -3.69 7.03 1.76
CA ASP A 128 -2.93 5.81 2.01
C ASP A 128 -1.83 5.62 0.94
N GLY A 129 -2.15 5.87 -0.34
CA GLY A 129 -1.20 5.83 -1.44
C GLY A 129 -0.09 6.87 -1.34
N VAL A 130 -0.40 8.09 -0.91
CA VAL A 130 0.58 9.16 -0.62
C VAL A 130 1.52 8.72 0.49
N THR A 131 1.01 8.16 1.60
CA THR A 131 1.86 7.65 2.69
C THR A 131 2.81 6.56 2.20
N VAL A 132 2.33 5.59 1.41
CA VAL A 132 3.18 4.53 0.85
C VAL A 132 4.27 5.11 -0.06
N LEU A 133 3.94 6.08 -0.91
CA LEU A 133 4.91 6.75 -1.77
C LEU A 133 5.95 7.54 -0.96
N GLN A 134 5.55 8.21 0.12
CA GLN A 134 6.45 8.93 1.02
C GLN A 134 7.42 7.99 1.72
N GLU A 135 6.94 6.86 2.24
CA GLU A 135 7.78 5.84 2.87
C GLU A 135 8.84 5.30 1.90
N ARG A 136 8.44 5.07 0.63
CA ARG A 136 9.36 4.60 -0.42
C ARG A 136 10.35 5.68 -0.83
N LEU A 137 9.91 6.93 -1.00
CA LEU A 137 10.80 8.07 -1.24
C LEU A 137 11.85 8.21 -0.13
N GLN A 138 11.44 8.03 1.12
CA GLN A 138 12.33 8.14 2.27
C GLN A 138 13.49 7.14 2.20
N VAL A 139 13.27 5.92 1.69
CA VAL A 139 14.35 4.93 1.48
C VAL A 139 15.47 5.49 0.61
N TYR A 140 15.12 6.17 -0.49
CA TYR A 140 16.10 6.73 -1.41
C TYR A 140 16.77 7.98 -0.84
N ILE A 141 16.04 8.80 -0.08
CA ILE A 141 16.58 9.97 0.63
C ILE A 141 17.57 9.54 1.71
N ASP A 142 17.26 8.49 2.47
CA ASP A 142 18.14 7.92 3.48
C ASP A 142 19.43 7.43 2.83
N ALA A 143 19.34 6.66 1.74
CA ALA A 143 20.50 6.17 1.00
C ALA A 143 21.37 7.31 0.42
N LEU A 144 20.75 8.39 -0.07
CA LEU A 144 21.46 9.60 -0.51
C LEU A 144 22.20 10.27 0.65
N THR A 145 21.54 10.39 1.80
CA THR A 145 22.10 11.01 3.00
C THR A 145 23.29 10.20 3.52
N GLU A 146 23.17 8.86 3.58
CA GLU A 146 24.24 7.95 3.97
C GLU A 146 25.47 8.04 3.04
N LYS A 147 25.24 8.32 1.75
CA LYS A 147 26.31 8.53 0.75
C LYS A 147 26.84 9.98 0.71
N GLY A 148 26.34 10.86 1.59
CA GLY A 148 26.80 12.25 1.71
C GLY A 148 26.27 13.19 0.61
N ALA A 149 25.20 12.82 -0.09
CA ALA A 149 24.56 13.67 -1.09
C ALA A 149 23.65 14.72 -0.45
N ASP A 150 23.52 15.89 -1.09
CA ASP A 150 22.53 16.89 -0.72
C ASP A 150 21.13 16.48 -1.20
N VAL A 151 20.18 16.39 -0.26
CA VAL A 151 18.80 15.95 -0.49
C VAL A 151 17.80 17.11 -0.42
N LYS A 152 18.24 18.36 -0.20
CA LYS A 152 17.34 19.52 -0.06
C LYS A 152 16.39 19.69 -1.23
N ALA A 153 16.85 19.46 -2.46
CA ALA A 153 16.03 19.57 -3.67
C ALA A 153 14.90 18.52 -3.74
N LEU A 154 15.00 17.44 -2.97
CA LEU A 154 14.03 16.34 -2.91
C LEU A 154 13.05 16.47 -1.74
N LEU A 155 13.35 17.31 -0.74
CA LEU A 155 12.55 17.50 0.47
C LEU A 155 11.63 18.74 0.45
N GLY A 156 11.86 19.66 -0.49
CA GLY A 156 11.02 20.85 -0.71
C GLY A 156 10.01 20.65 -1.82
#